data_AF-A0A1G3ZRU4-F1
#
_entry.id   AF-A0A1G3ZRU4-F1
#
_cell.length_a   1.000
_cell.length_b   1.000
_cell.length_c   1.000
_cell.angle_alpha   90.00
_cell.angle_beta   90.00
_cell.angle_gamma   90.00
#
_symmetry.space_group_name_H-M   'P 1'
#
loop_
_entity.id
_entity.type
_entity.pdbx_description
1 polymer ?
#
loop_
_entity_poly.entity_id
_entity_poly.type
_entity_poly.pdbx_seq_one_letter_code
_entity_poly.pdbx_strand_id
1 'polypeptide(L)'
;MSNLFSGDYPTLQAGLLIEWNPRNRTAEAALAQAGLVERRLNLARRQIEQAIEAEVRNSMQGLTTARQRIQAARASERAAQEKLDSEIRLFQTGESTNFLVLTRQNELIDSKRRAVTATLLLNRAVALAQKAIGTALTAHSIRLD
;
A
#
# COMPACT_ATOMS: atom_id res chain seq x y z
N MET A 1 -7.66 -19.94 -92.96
CA MET A 1 -7.64 -18.55 -92.45
C MET A 1 -8.47 -18.47 -91.17
N SER A 2 -8.33 -19.35 -90.17
CA SER A 2 -7.19 -19.70 -89.29
C SER A 2 -6.52 -18.47 -88.67
N ASN A 3 -6.57 -18.42 -87.33
CA ASN A 3 -5.78 -17.57 -86.43
C ASN A 3 -6.39 -16.24 -85.98
N LEU A 4 -7.58 -16.30 -85.36
CA LEU A 4 -7.95 -15.42 -84.24
C LEU A 4 -8.46 -16.20 -83.01
N PHE A 5 -8.31 -17.53 -83.03
CA PHE A 5 -8.34 -18.43 -81.87
C PHE A 5 -6.93 -18.99 -81.59
N SER A 6 -5.86 -18.24 -81.90
CA SER A 6 -4.56 -18.62 -81.34
C SER A 6 -4.57 -18.13 -79.89
N GLY A 7 -4.79 -19.08 -78.99
CA GLY A 7 -4.48 -18.94 -77.57
C GLY A 7 -2.98 -18.81 -77.40
N ASP A 8 -2.42 -17.71 -77.91
CA ASP A 8 -1.03 -17.28 -77.72
C ASP A 8 -1.15 -16.21 -76.62
N TYR A 9 -0.99 -16.46 -75.32
CA TYR A 9 -0.07 -17.33 -74.63
C TYR A 9 -0.70 -17.68 -73.25
N PRO A 10 -1.01 -18.93 -72.91
CA PRO A 10 -1.38 -19.27 -71.54
C PRO A 10 -0.11 -19.29 -70.69
N THR A 11 0.34 -18.13 -70.21
CA THR A 11 1.42 -18.08 -69.23
C THR A 11 0.86 -18.47 -67.86
N LEU A 12 0.80 -19.77 -67.60
CA LEU A 12 0.57 -20.31 -66.26
C LEU A 12 1.88 -20.21 -65.48
N GLN A 13 2.01 -19.14 -64.71
CA GLN A 13 3.18 -18.90 -63.88
C GLN A 13 2.95 -19.48 -62.48
N ALA A 14 3.52 -20.64 -62.21
CA ALA A 14 3.63 -21.19 -60.86
C ALA A 14 5.01 -20.80 -60.31
N GLY A 15 5.05 -19.80 -59.43
CA GLY A 15 6.27 -19.38 -58.74
C GLY A 15 6.32 -19.99 -57.33
N LEU A 16 7.40 -20.69 -57.00
CA LEU A 16 7.73 -21.03 -55.62
C LEU A 16 8.73 -19.99 -55.10
N LEU A 17 8.26 -19.10 -54.22
CA LEU A 17 9.13 -18.16 -53.51
C LEU A 17 9.76 -18.91 -52.32
N ILE A 18 10.99 -19.39 -52.50
CA ILE A 18 11.77 -20.01 -51.41
C ILE A 18 12.63 -18.92 -50.79
N GLU A 19 12.11 -18.30 -49.73
CA GLU A 19 12.83 -17.30 -48.97
C GLU A 19 13.66 -17.99 -47.89
N TRP A 20 14.93 -18.27 -48.22
CA TRP A 20 15.89 -18.88 -47.30
C TRP A 20 16.89 -17.82 -46.84
N ASN A 21 16.79 -17.40 -45.58
CA ASN A 21 17.72 -16.47 -44.95
C ASN A 21 18.72 -17.25 -44.07
N PRO A 22 19.94 -17.58 -44.56
CA PRO A 22 20.90 -18.42 -43.84
C PRO A 22 21.51 -17.75 -42.60
N ARG A 23 21.24 -16.46 -42.38
CA ARG A 23 21.82 -15.69 -41.27
C ARG A 23 20.77 -14.78 -40.62
N ASN A 24 19.95 -15.37 -39.76
CA ASN A 24 18.80 -14.72 -39.13
C ASN A 24 19.21 -13.86 -37.90
N ARG A 25 20.13 -12.91 -38.10
CA ARG A 25 20.65 -12.01 -37.06
C ARG A 25 19.55 -11.15 -36.42
N THR A 26 18.48 -10.87 -37.16
CA THR A 26 17.29 -10.16 -36.68
C THR A 26 16.48 -11.00 -35.69
N ALA A 27 16.28 -12.30 -35.95
CA ALA A 27 15.62 -13.19 -34.98
C ALA A 27 16.46 -13.41 -33.72
N GLU A 28 17.78 -13.49 -33.85
CA GLU A 28 18.69 -13.59 -32.71
C GLU A 28 18.68 -12.31 -31.85
N ALA A 29 18.67 -11.13 -32.48
CA ALA A 29 18.51 -9.86 -31.79
C ALA A 29 17.13 -9.74 -31.12
N ALA A 30 16.05 -10.21 -31.76
CA ALA A 30 14.72 -10.23 -31.19
C ALA A 30 14.63 -11.15 -29.96
N LEU A 31 15.28 -12.32 -30.00
CA LEU A 31 15.37 -13.22 -28.84
C LEU A 31 16.15 -12.59 -27.68
N ALA A 32 17.28 -11.94 -27.97
CA ALA A 32 18.05 -11.21 -26.97
C ALA A 32 17.23 -10.06 -26.34
N GLN A 33 16.48 -9.32 -27.16
CA GLN A 33 15.57 -8.27 -26.69
C GLN A 33 14.45 -8.83 -25.80
N ALA A 34 13.84 -9.96 -26.20
CA ALA A 34 12.81 -10.63 -25.40
C ALA A 34 13.34 -11.07 -24.03
N GLY A 35 14.56 -11.64 -23.97
CA GLY A 35 15.20 -12.01 -22.70
C GLY A 35 15.49 -10.79 -21.81
N LEU A 36 15.84 -9.64 -22.38
CA LEU A 36 15.99 -8.39 -21.60
C LEU A 36 14.65 -7.87 -21.06
N VAL A 37 13.59 -7.95 -21.86
CA VAL A 37 12.22 -7.58 -21.42
C VAL A 37 11.76 -8.48 -20.29
N GLU A 38 11.97 -9.79 -20.40
CA GLU A 38 11.65 -10.76 -19.35
C GLU A 38 12.39 -10.43 -18.05
N ARG A 39 13.70 -10.18 -18.10
CA ARG A 39 14.49 -9.76 -16.93
C ARG A 39 13.93 -8.48 -16.30
N ARG A 40 13.56 -7.49 -17.11
CA ARG A 40 12.96 -6.23 -16.61
C ARG A 40 11.62 -6.48 -15.92
N LEU A 41 10.76 -7.32 -16.50
CA LEU A 41 9.47 -7.68 -15.90
C LEU A 41 9.65 -8.44 -14.58
N ASN A 42 10.60 -9.37 -14.52
CA ASN A 42 10.93 -10.09 -13.29
C ASN A 42 11.45 -9.17 -12.19
N LEU A 43 12.30 -8.19 -12.54
CA LEU A 43 12.77 -7.18 -11.59
C LEU A 43 11.64 -6.26 -11.11
N ALA A 44 10.79 -5.78 -12.03
CA ALA A 44 9.63 -4.96 -11.67
C ALA A 44 8.66 -5.72 -10.76
N ARG A 45 8.42 -7.01 -11.04
CA ARG A 45 7.62 -7.88 -10.18
C ARG A 45 8.20 -7.97 -8.77
N ARG A 46 9.50 -8.28 -8.63
CA ARG A 46 10.17 -8.34 -7.32
C ARG A 46 10.10 -7.02 -6.57
N GLN A 47 10.23 -5.90 -7.27
CA GLN A 47 10.11 -4.56 -6.67
C GLN A 47 8.70 -4.32 -6.12
N ILE A 48 7.66 -4.72 -6.85
CA ILE A 48 6.27 -4.63 -6.40
C ILE A 48 6.03 -5.54 -5.17
N GLU A 49 6.53 -6.78 -5.20
CA GLU A 49 6.44 -7.72 -4.08
C GLU A 49 7.07 -7.14 -2.80
N GLN A 50 8.29 -6.59 -2.90
CA GLN A 50 8.97 -5.94 -1.78
C GLN A 50 8.23 -4.71 -1.26
N ALA A 51 7.65 -3.90 -2.16
CA ALA A 51 6.88 -2.72 -1.78
C ALA A 51 5.62 -3.11 -0.98
N ILE A 52 4.91 -4.17 -1.42
CA ILE A 52 3.74 -4.69 -0.73
C ILE A 52 4.13 -5.25 0.65
N GLU A 53 5.20 -6.04 0.73
CA GLU A 53 5.67 -6.56 2.02
C GLU A 53 6.01 -5.43 3.01
N ALA A 54 6.71 -4.41 2.53
CA ALA A 54 7.04 -3.22 3.32
C ALA A 54 5.78 -2.46 3.77
N GLU A 55 4.78 -2.29 2.88
CA GLU A 55 3.51 -1.64 3.22
C GLU A 55 2.75 -2.41 4.32
N VAL A 56 2.63 -3.73 4.18
CA VAL A 56 1.98 -4.60 5.20
C VAL A 56 2.73 -4.50 6.53
N ARG A 57 4.05 -4.63 6.51
CA ARG A 57 4.88 -4.52 7.73
C ARG A 57 4.72 -3.17 8.41
N ASN A 58 4.79 -2.08 7.65
CA ASN A 58 4.62 -0.72 8.15
C ASN A 58 3.21 -0.50 8.74
N SER A 59 2.17 -1.04 8.09
CA SER A 59 0.80 -0.94 8.58
C SER A 59 0.61 -1.66 9.92
N MET A 60 1.19 -2.85 10.08
CA MET A 60 1.14 -3.64 11.31
C MET A 60 1.93 -2.99 12.46
N GLN A 61 3.10 -2.43 12.16
CA GLN A 61 3.87 -1.64 13.13
C GLN A 61 3.12 -0.36 13.54
N GLY A 62 2.50 0.31 12.57
CA GLY A 62 1.67 1.50 12.80
C GLY A 62 0.47 1.19 13.71
N LEU A 63 -0.20 0.06 13.48
CA LEU A 63 -1.30 -0.41 14.33
C LEU A 63 -0.84 -0.70 15.76
N THR A 64 0.31 -1.36 15.93
CA THR A 64 0.88 -1.63 17.26
C THR A 64 1.21 -0.34 18.01
N THR A 65 1.86 0.61 17.32
CA THR A 65 2.14 1.94 17.87
C THR A 65 0.86 2.69 18.25
N ALA A 66 -0.18 2.62 17.42
CA ALA A 66 -1.45 3.27 17.70
C ALA A 66 -2.15 2.68 18.95
N ARG A 67 -2.07 1.35 19.15
CA ARG A 67 -2.56 0.68 20.36
C ARG A 67 -1.83 1.14 21.62
N GLN A 68 -0.51 1.26 21.56
CA GLN A 68 0.28 1.77 22.69
C GLN A 68 -0.06 3.25 22.98
N ARG A 69 -0.22 4.06 21.93
CA ARG A 69 -0.61 5.48 22.07
C ARG A 69 -1.95 5.67 22.75
N ILE A 70 -2.99 4.91 22.40
CA ILE A 70 -4.30 5.03 23.07
C ILE A 70 -4.21 4.58 24.54
N GLN A 71 -3.43 3.55 24.86
CA GLN A 71 -3.23 3.11 26.25
C GLN A 71 -2.57 4.22 27.08
N ALA A 72 -1.50 4.83 26.56
CA ALA A 72 -0.83 5.96 27.20
C ALA A 72 -1.75 7.18 27.34
N ALA A 73 -2.54 7.51 26.32
CA ALA A 73 -3.47 8.64 26.36
C ALA A 73 -4.56 8.43 27.42
N ARG A 74 -5.13 7.21 27.53
CA ARG A 74 -6.10 6.87 28.58
C ARG A 74 -5.50 6.90 29.98
N ALA A 75 -4.24 6.48 30.13
CA ALA A 75 -3.54 6.59 31.41
C ALA A 75 -3.32 8.06 31.81
N SER A 76 -2.93 8.91 30.84
CA SER A 76 -2.79 10.36 31.04
C SER A 76 -4.12 11.02 31.42
N GLU A 77 -5.23 10.61 30.81
CA GLU A 77 -6.56 11.11 31.15
C GLU A 77 -6.94 10.77 32.59
N ARG A 78 -6.74 9.52 33.03
CA ARG A 78 -6.98 9.11 34.43
C ARG A 78 -6.11 9.90 35.41
N ALA A 79 -4.82 10.04 35.12
CA ALA A 79 -3.91 10.81 35.96
C ALA A 79 -4.31 12.29 36.05
N ALA A 80 -4.78 12.91 34.95
CA ALA A 80 -5.26 14.27 34.96
C ALA A 80 -6.57 14.43 35.77
N GLN A 81 -7.46 13.43 35.72
CA GLN A 81 -8.67 13.42 36.53
C GLN A 81 -8.31 13.35 38.03
N GLU A 82 -7.43 12.43 38.43
CA GLU A 82 -6.99 12.30 39.82
C GLU A 82 -6.34 13.58 40.36
N LYS A 83 -5.57 14.28 39.52
CA LYS A 83 -5.01 15.60 39.85
C LYS A 83 -6.09 16.64 40.09
N LEU A 84 -7.09 16.72 39.20
CA LEU A 84 -8.22 17.63 39.38
C LEU A 84 -8.98 17.31 40.66
N ASP A 85 -9.27 16.04 40.94
CA ASP A 85 -10.00 15.64 42.13
C ASP A 85 -9.21 16.00 43.40
N SER A 86 -7.88 15.85 43.37
CA SER A 86 -7.00 16.26 44.47
C SER A 86 -6.99 17.79 44.66
N GLU A 87 -6.94 18.55 43.58
CA GLU A 87 -6.99 20.01 43.60
C GLU A 87 -8.34 20.52 44.15
N ILE A 88 -9.45 19.88 43.79
CA ILE A 88 -10.78 20.19 44.33
C ILE A 88 -10.83 19.96 45.84
N ARG A 89 -10.24 18.86 46.34
CA ARG A 89 -10.15 18.61 47.79
C ARG A 89 -9.36 19.71 48.51
N LEU A 90 -8.22 20.13 47.95
CA LEU A 90 -7.41 21.22 48.51
C LEU A 90 -8.18 22.56 48.47
N PHE A 91 -8.93 22.82 47.40
CA PHE A 91 -9.74 24.01 47.28
C PHE A 91 -10.86 24.05 48.35
N GLN A 92 -11.49 22.91 48.63
CA GLN A 92 -12.50 22.79 49.69
C GLN A 92 -11.95 23.05 51.10
N THR A 93 -10.67 22.74 51.34
CA THR A 93 -9.99 23.05 52.61
C THR A 93 -9.37 24.45 52.66
N GLY A 94 -9.50 25.24 51.59
CA GLY A 94 -8.90 26.58 51.47
C GLY A 94 -7.40 26.59 51.12
N GLU A 95 -6.82 25.42 50.82
CA GLU A 95 -5.39 25.22 50.51
C GLU A 95 -5.09 25.34 49.01
N SER A 96 -6.07 25.74 48.20
CA SER A 96 -5.93 25.97 46.76
C SER A 96 -6.74 27.18 46.31
N THR A 97 -6.61 27.54 45.04
CA THR A 97 -7.27 28.69 44.43
C THR A 97 -8.12 28.27 43.24
N ASN A 98 -9.13 29.07 42.91
CA ASN A 98 -9.96 28.83 41.73
C ASN A 98 -9.11 28.76 40.45
N PHE A 99 -8.07 29.59 40.35
CA PHE A 99 -7.12 29.55 39.23
C PHE A 99 -6.44 28.18 39.08
N LEU A 100 -6.01 27.55 40.17
CA LEU A 100 -5.38 26.23 40.13
C LEU A 100 -6.38 25.15 39.72
N VAL A 101 -7.60 25.19 40.25
CA VAL A 101 -8.69 24.27 39.86
C VAL A 101 -8.98 24.38 38.36
N LEU A 102 -9.14 25.61 37.84
CA LEU A 102 -9.37 25.85 36.41
C LEU A 102 -8.19 25.36 35.56
N THR A 103 -6.96 25.53 36.03
CA THR A 103 -5.76 25.01 35.37
C THR A 103 -5.84 23.49 35.25
N ARG A 104 -6.19 22.77 36.31
CA ARG A 104 -6.36 21.30 36.28
C ARG A 104 -7.52 20.85 35.40
N GLN A 105 -8.62 21.60 35.36
CA GLN A 105 -9.73 21.33 34.44
C GLN A 105 -9.28 21.43 32.99
N ASN A 106 -8.50 22.46 32.63
CA ASN A 106 -7.94 22.61 31.29
C ASN A 106 -6.97 21.46 30.95
N GLU A 107 -6.09 21.05 31.88
CA GLU A 107 -5.20 19.90 31.70
C GLU A 107 -5.97 18.57 31.45
N LEU A 108 -7.08 18.37 32.15
CA LEU A 108 -7.95 17.21 31.93
C LEU A 108 -8.62 17.27 30.55
N ILE A 109 -9.14 18.43 30.15
CA ILE A 109 -9.74 18.62 28.82
C ILE A 109 -8.70 18.32 27.73
N ASP A 110 -7.48 18.79 27.88
CA ASP A 110 -6.38 18.50 26.94
C ASP A 110 -6.08 17.01 26.86
N SER A 111 -6.03 16.33 28.01
CA SER A 111 -5.80 14.89 28.07
C SER A 111 -6.93 14.10 27.41
N LYS A 112 -8.19 14.51 27.62
CA LYS A 112 -9.37 13.95 26.95
C LYS A 112 -9.29 14.13 25.43
N ARG A 113 -8.93 15.34 24.97
CA ARG A 113 -8.73 15.62 23.53
C ARG A 113 -7.67 14.69 22.93
N ARG A 114 -6.55 14.46 23.62
CA ARG A 114 -5.51 13.52 23.19
C ARG A 114 -6.03 12.07 23.12
N ALA A 115 -6.83 11.63 24.08
CA ALA A 115 -7.43 10.29 24.07
C ALA A 115 -8.40 10.07 22.90
N VAL A 116 -9.23 11.07 22.58
CA VAL A 116 -10.12 11.03 21.40
C VAL A 116 -9.31 10.95 20.11
N THR A 117 -8.30 11.81 19.95
CA THR A 117 -7.42 11.78 18.77
C THR A 117 -6.66 10.44 18.66
N ALA A 118 -6.20 9.88 19.78
CA ALA A 118 -5.55 8.57 19.79
C ALA A 118 -6.49 7.45 19.35
N THR A 119 -7.78 7.53 19.70
CA THR A 119 -8.82 6.60 19.25
C THR A 119 -9.04 6.71 17.74
N LEU A 120 -9.10 7.93 17.20
CA LEU A 120 -9.19 8.16 15.76
C LEU A 120 -7.98 7.57 15.01
N LEU A 121 -6.77 7.78 15.54
CA LEU A 121 -5.55 7.24 14.96
C LEU A 121 -5.51 5.71 14.98
N LEU A 122 -6.01 5.09 16.06
CA LEU A 122 -6.15 3.64 16.12
C LEU A 122 -7.11 3.12 15.06
N ASN A 123 -8.30 3.72 14.94
CA ASN A 123 -9.29 3.31 13.93
C ASN A 123 -8.71 3.43 12.50
N ARG A 124 -7.99 4.52 12.22
CA ARG A 124 -7.28 4.70 10.95
C ARG A 124 -6.22 3.62 10.74
N ALA A 125 -5.43 3.31 11.75
CA ALA A 125 -4.38 2.29 11.66
C ALA A 125 -4.96 0.88 11.42
N VAL A 126 -6.11 0.56 12.02
CA VAL A 126 -6.85 -0.68 11.74
C VAL A 126 -7.30 -0.73 10.29
N ALA A 127 -7.91 0.34 9.78
CA ALA A 127 -8.35 0.40 8.38
C ALA A 127 -7.18 0.28 7.39
N LEU A 128 -6.04 0.92 7.69
CA LEU A 128 -4.83 0.81 6.86
C LEU A 128 -4.24 -0.60 6.87
N ALA A 129 -4.20 -1.26 8.03
CA ALA A 129 -3.73 -2.64 8.13
C ALA A 129 -4.65 -3.59 7.34
N GLN A 130 -5.97 -3.43 7.46
CA GLN A 130 -6.94 -4.20 6.68
C GLN A 130 -6.77 -3.96 5.17
N LYS A 131 -6.59 -2.71 4.74
CA LYS A 131 -6.33 -2.36 3.35
C LYS A 131 -5.04 -3.02 2.84
N ALA A 132 -3.94 -2.88 3.56
CA ALA A 132 -2.64 -3.43 3.15
C ALA A 132 -2.66 -4.97 3.07
N ILE A 133 -3.36 -5.63 3.99
CA ILE A 133 -3.56 -7.08 3.94
C ILE A 133 -4.46 -7.45 2.74
N GLY A 134 -5.55 -6.71 2.52
CA GLY A 134 -6.45 -6.96 1.39
C GLY A 134 -5.78 -6.76 0.02
N THR A 135 -4.95 -5.73 -0.12
CA THR A 135 -4.16 -5.52 -1.35
C THR A 135 -3.11 -6.61 -1.52
N ALA A 136 -2.44 -7.03 -0.45
CA ALA A 136 -1.50 -8.15 -0.49
C ALA A 136 -2.18 -9.47 -0.91
N LEU A 137 -3.35 -9.79 -0.35
CA LEU A 137 -4.12 -10.98 -0.71
C LEU A 137 -4.60 -10.95 -2.18
N THR A 138 -5.10 -9.80 -2.64
CA THR A 138 -5.58 -9.62 -4.03
C THR A 138 -4.42 -9.65 -5.03
N ALA A 139 -3.27 -9.05 -4.69
CA ALA A 139 -2.09 -9.04 -5.53
C ALA A 139 -1.40 -10.42 -5.63
N HIS A 140 -1.70 -11.35 -4.70
CA HIS A 140 -1.02 -12.64 -4.67
C HIS A 140 -1.90 -13.84 -4.98
N SER A 141 -3.24 -13.73 -5.04
CA SER A 141 -4.12 -14.89 -5.29
C SER A 141 -3.83 -16.08 -4.35
N ILE A 142 -3.26 -15.83 -3.16
CA ILE A 142 -2.89 -16.89 -2.22
C ILE A 142 -4.14 -17.22 -1.41
N ARG A 143 -4.76 -18.37 -1.74
CA ARG A 143 -5.62 -19.12 -0.83
C ARG A 143 -4.78 -19.45 0.41
N LEU A 144 -5.20 -18.97 1.57
CA LEU A 144 -4.77 -19.53 2.83
C LEU A 144 -5.41 -20.93 2.92
N ASP A 145 -4.63 -21.96 2.65
CA ASP A 145 -4.87 -23.31 3.18
C ASP A 145 -4.33 -23.37 4.62
#